data_AF-A0A653RLR8-F1
#
_entry.id   AF-A0A653RLR8-F1
#
_cell.length_a   1.000
_cell.length_b   1.000
_cell.length_c   1.000
_cell.angle_alpha   90.00
_cell.angle_beta   90.00
_cell.angle_gamma   90.00
#
_symmetry.space_group_name_H-M   'P 1'
#
loop_
_entity.id
_entity.type
_entity.pdbx_description
1 polymer ?
#
loop_
_entity_poly.entity_id
_entity_poly.type
_entity_poly.pdbx_seq_one_letter_code
_entity_poly.pdbx_strand_id
1 'polypeptide(L)'
;MRKTTIILSTLILISCAAKNIDTDKINSLDYFEPVAFINLINKENTTTVNDSISQLVSHRLDSIVNEYSDRFRIRKRLEIRDPSLQKSFEKEVADLIFEKFINKNPKMNIPTPTIDSILQINNSRFTMLNVVTGFQRTKKNFRNQTLKSLGIGLLTLGSAIQIYSKNSITTYTLIFDSNGEKIVFENKTDLIESKPTKPSVLRSELIKTFRNYYF
;
A
#
# COMPACT_ATOMS: atom_id res chain seq x y z
N MET A 1 37.93 46.03 -32.60
CA MET A 1 36.82 45.08 -32.87
C MET A 1 36.83 44.01 -31.78
N ARG A 2 35.85 44.06 -30.86
CA ARG A 2 35.76 43.17 -29.68
C ARG A 2 35.28 41.78 -30.12
N LYS A 3 36.04 40.74 -29.79
CA LYS A 3 35.66 39.33 -30.02
C LYS A 3 34.83 38.87 -28.82
N THR A 4 33.57 38.55 -29.05
CA THR A 4 32.64 38.02 -28.05
C THR A 4 32.82 36.50 -27.99
N THR A 5 33.38 36.00 -26.89
CA THR A 5 33.52 34.56 -26.64
C THR A 5 32.20 34.04 -26.09
N ILE A 6 31.50 33.19 -26.85
CA ILE A 6 30.27 32.50 -26.40
C ILE A 6 30.69 31.27 -25.61
N ILE A 7 30.43 31.26 -24.31
CA ILE A 7 30.63 30.09 -23.43
C ILE A 7 29.38 29.22 -23.56
N LEU A 8 29.54 28.06 -24.20
CA LEU A 8 28.52 27.04 -24.34
C LEU A 8 28.41 26.25 -23.02
N SER A 9 27.40 26.54 -22.21
CA SER A 9 27.11 25.77 -21.00
C SER A 9 26.41 24.45 -21.36
N THR A 10 27.16 23.36 -21.35
CA THR A 10 26.60 22.01 -21.43
C THR A 10 25.82 21.69 -20.15
N LEU A 11 24.49 21.65 -20.26
CA LEU A 11 23.60 21.04 -19.28
C LEU A 11 23.94 19.55 -19.18
N ILE A 12 24.60 19.15 -18.09
CA ILE A 12 24.72 17.73 -17.74
C ILE A 12 23.37 17.31 -17.17
N LEU A 13 22.53 16.70 -18.02
CA LEU A 13 21.37 15.95 -17.58
C LEU A 13 21.87 14.71 -16.84
N ILE A 14 22.05 14.83 -15.53
CA ILE A 14 22.19 13.68 -14.64
C ILE A 14 20.82 13.01 -14.61
N SER A 15 20.60 12.12 -15.58
CA SER A 15 19.53 11.13 -15.54
C SER A 15 19.65 10.39 -14.23
N CYS A 16 18.70 10.62 -13.33
CA CYS A 16 18.53 9.84 -12.11
C CYS A 16 18.30 8.39 -12.56
N ALA A 17 19.34 7.56 -12.50
CA ALA A 17 19.23 6.15 -12.81
C ALA A 17 18.21 5.56 -11.84
N ALA A 18 17.02 5.26 -12.34
CA ALA A 18 16.05 4.46 -11.61
C ALA A 18 16.79 3.19 -11.18
N LYS A 19 16.78 2.91 -9.88
CA LYS A 19 17.36 1.70 -9.33
C LYS A 19 16.59 0.53 -9.95
N ASN A 20 17.14 -0.08 -11.00
CA ASN A 20 16.57 -1.28 -11.59
C ASN A 20 16.54 -2.35 -10.51
N ILE A 21 15.35 -2.66 -10.04
CA ILE A 21 15.13 -3.78 -9.14
C ILE A 21 15.36 -5.01 -9.99
N ASP A 22 16.29 -5.86 -9.57
CA ASP A 22 16.63 -7.11 -10.26
C ASP A 22 15.54 -8.15 -10.01
N THR A 23 14.33 -7.87 -10.52
CA THR A 23 13.16 -8.75 -10.40
C THR A 23 13.36 -10.05 -11.17
N ASP A 24 14.29 -10.08 -12.13
CA ASP A 24 14.72 -11.26 -12.87
C ASP A 24 15.32 -12.34 -11.96
N LYS A 25 15.88 -11.98 -10.80
CA LYS A 25 16.34 -12.95 -9.79
C LYS A 25 15.21 -13.62 -9.01
N ILE A 26 13.97 -13.13 -9.11
CA ILE A 26 12.83 -13.61 -8.35
C ILE A 26 12.03 -14.61 -9.19
N ASN A 27 12.46 -15.86 -9.12
CA ASN A 27 11.84 -16.98 -9.86
C ASN A 27 10.56 -17.50 -9.19
N SER A 28 10.41 -17.30 -7.89
CA SER A 28 9.26 -17.71 -7.10
C SER A 28 9.09 -16.81 -5.88
N LEU A 29 7.84 -16.57 -5.48
CA LEU A 29 7.47 -15.79 -4.31
C LEU A 29 6.70 -16.65 -3.31
N ASP A 30 7.12 -16.62 -2.05
CA ASP A 30 6.17 -16.91 -0.98
C ASP A 30 5.38 -15.64 -0.68
N TYR A 31 4.30 -15.75 0.08
CA TYR A 31 3.57 -14.57 0.51
C TYR A 31 2.97 -14.70 1.90
N PHE A 32 2.95 -13.60 2.64
CA PHE A 32 2.21 -13.51 3.89
C PHE A 32 0.72 -13.39 3.62
N GLU A 33 -0.11 -13.83 4.58
CA GLU A 33 -1.51 -13.45 4.59
C GLU A 33 -1.65 -11.93 4.43
N PRO A 34 -2.42 -11.43 3.44
CA PRO A 34 -2.54 -10.00 3.22
C PRO A 34 -3.15 -9.29 4.43
N VAL A 35 -2.57 -8.13 4.78
CA VAL A 35 -2.99 -7.35 5.95
C VAL A 35 -3.86 -6.18 5.49
N ALA A 36 -4.94 -5.89 6.21
CA ALA A 36 -5.81 -4.77 5.90
C ALA A 36 -6.09 -3.91 7.13
N PHE A 37 -6.00 -2.59 6.96
CA PHE A 37 -6.34 -1.59 7.96
C PHE A 37 -7.41 -0.66 7.39
N ILE A 38 -8.67 -1.09 7.51
CA ILE A 38 -9.82 -0.32 7.01
C ILE A 38 -10.49 0.42 8.15
N ASN A 39 -10.46 1.75 8.07
CA ASN A 39 -11.13 2.58 9.04
C ASN A 39 -12.62 2.75 8.73
N LEU A 40 -13.45 2.78 9.77
CA LEU A 40 -14.85 3.19 9.66
C LEU A 40 -15.00 4.62 10.19
N ILE A 41 -15.47 5.53 9.31
CA ILE A 41 -15.78 6.91 9.70
C ILE A 41 -17.24 6.97 10.16
N ASN A 42 -17.40 7.09 11.47
CA ASN A 42 -18.68 7.11 12.19
C ASN A 42 -19.25 8.52 12.30
N LYS A 43 -20.34 8.68 13.05
CA LYS A 43 -20.88 10.01 13.39
C LYS A 43 -19.78 10.86 14.03
N GLU A 44 -19.88 12.18 13.87
CA GLU A 44 -18.91 13.15 14.41
C GLU A 44 -17.49 13.04 13.82
N ASN A 45 -17.34 12.34 12.68
CA ASN A 45 -16.06 12.09 12.02
C ASN A 45 -15.04 11.32 12.87
N THR A 46 -15.51 10.59 13.89
CA THR A 46 -14.67 9.64 14.62
C THR A 46 -14.25 8.53 13.68
N THR A 47 -12.97 8.17 13.74
CA THR A 47 -12.33 7.22 12.83
C THR A 47 -11.70 6.11 13.67
N THR A 48 -12.12 4.87 13.43
CA THR A 48 -11.62 3.69 14.14
C THR A 48 -11.36 2.58 13.14
N VAL A 49 -10.30 1.80 13.33
CA VAL A 49 -10.11 0.56 12.56
C VAL A 49 -11.32 -0.35 12.76
N ASN A 50 -11.79 -0.98 11.69
CA ASN A 50 -12.92 -1.89 11.73
C ASN A 50 -12.47 -3.30 11.36
N ASP A 51 -12.32 -4.15 12.39
CA ASP A 51 -11.76 -5.49 12.25
C ASP A 51 -12.54 -6.36 11.27
N SER A 52 -13.88 -6.29 11.29
CA SER A 52 -14.71 -7.08 10.38
C SER A 52 -14.51 -6.70 8.90
N ILE A 53 -14.41 -5.40 8.59
CA ILE A 53 -14.15 -4.94 7.23
C ILE A 53 -12.70 -5.24 6.83
N SER A 54 -11.74 -5.03 7.73
CA SER A 54 -10.34 -5.37 7.52
C SER A 54 -10.18 -6.86 7.19
N GLN A 55 -10.72 -7.75 8.02
CA GLN A 55 -10.66 -9.20 7.80
C GLN A 55 -11.31 -9.62 6.47
N LEU A 56 -12.46 -9.04 6.14
CA LEU A 56 -13.11 -9.29 4.85
C LEU A 56 -12.23 -8.87 3.66
N VAL A 57 -11.54 -7.73 3.77
CA VAL A 57 -10.63 -7.24 2.73
C VAL A 57 -9.39 -8.13 2.62
N SER A 58 -8.76 -8.47 3.74
CA SER A 58 -7.63 -9.42 3.80
C SER A 58 -7.98 -10.75 3.14
N HIS A 59 -9.12 -11.36 3.50
CA HIS A 59 -9.55 -12.64 2.94
C HIS A 59 -9.85 -12.55 1.43
N ARG A 60 -10.48 -11.46 0.98
CA ARG A 60 -10.72 -11.23 -0.46
C ARG A 60 -9.42 -11.05 -1.22
N LEU A 61 -8.47 -10.33 -0.63
CA LEU A 61 -7.17 -10.12 -1.26
C LEU A 61 -6.36 -11.41 -1.31
N ASP A 62 -6.40 -12.24 -0.27
CA ASP A 62 -5.79 -13.58 -0.24
C ASP A 62 -6.36 -14.46 -1.36
N SER A 63 -7.68 -14.45 -1.53
CA SER A 63 -8.35 -15.17 -2.63
C SER A 63 -7.87 -14.68 -4.01
N ILE A 64 -7.69 -13.37 -4.18
CA ILE A 64 -7.19 -12.78 -5.43
C ILE A 64 -5.71 -13.15 -5.66
N VAL A 65 -4.87 -13.11 -4.63
CA VAL A 65 -3.46 -13.53 -4.76
C VAL A 65 -3.39 -14.98 -5.22
N ASN A 66 -4.22 -15.85 -4.64
CA ASN A 66 -4.29 -17.25 -5.02
C ASN A 66 -4.85 -17.47 -6.43
N GLU A 67 -5.88 -16.71 -6.85
CA GLU A 67 -6.42 -16.74 -8.22
C GLU A 67 -5.34 -16.39 -9.27
N TYR A 68 -4.42 -15.51 -8.92
CA TYR A 68 -3.35 -15.03 -9.79
C TYR A 68 -1.98 -15.63 -9.44
N SER A 69 -1.94 -16.80 -8.78
CA SER A 69 -0.72 -17.43 -8.30
C SER A 69 0.35 -17.57 -9.38
N ASP A 70 -0.04 -18.03 -10.57
CA ASP A 70 0.90 -18.28 -11.67
C ASP A 70 1.50 -16.99 -12.20
N ARG A 71 0.67 -15.95 -12.32
CA ARG A 71 1.11 -14.61 -12.75
C ARG A 71 2.06 -14.01 -11.73
N PHE A 72 1.78 -14.22 -10.45
CA PHE A 72 2.61 -13.74 -9.35
C PHE A 72 3.79 -14.65 -9.01
N ARG A 73 3.95 -15.79 -9.71
CA ARG A 73 4.96 -16.83 -9.40
C ARG A 73 4.88 -17.30 -7.95
N ILE A 74 3.67 -17.39 -7.39
CA ILE A 74 3.46 -17.78 -5.99
C ILE A 74 3.79 -19.26 -5.81
N ARG A 75 4.66 -19.55 -4.86
CA ARG A 75 5.04 -20.91 -4.45
C ARG A 75 4.19 -21.40 -3.29
N LYS A 76 4.13 -20.64 -2.20
CA LYS A 76 3.32 -20.98 -1.02
C LYS A 76 2.90 -19.76 -0.22
N ARG A 77 1.81 -19.92 0.52
CA ARG A 77 1.35 -19.01 1.57
C ARG A 77 2.10 -19.29 2.87
N LEU A 78 2.55 -18.25 3.57
CA LEU A 78 3.11 -18.34 4.91
C LEU A 78 1.97 -18.16 5.93
N GLU A 79 1.74 -19.18 6.75
CA GLU A 79 0.72 -19.16 7.80
C GLU A 79 1.34 -18.80 9.15
N ILE A 80 0.77 -17.80 9.83
CA ILE A 80 1.11 -17.45 11.21
C ILE A 80 -0.02 -17.98 12.10
N ARG A 81 0.23 -19.11 12.78
CA ARG A 81 -0.79 -19.81 13.57
C ARG A 81 -0.92 -19.30 15.01
N ASP A 82 0.14 -18.71 15.55
CA ASP A 82 0.15 -18.15 16.90
C ASP A 82 -0.54 -16.77 16.89
N PRO A 83 -1.66 -16.57 17.62
CA PRO A 83 -2.37 -15.29 17.66
C PRO A 83 -1.52 -14.13 18.22
N SER A 84 -0.60 -14.41 19.15
CA SER A 84 0.29 -13.40 19.73
C SER A 84 1.33 -12.96 18.70
N LEU A 85 1.88 -13.92 17.95
CA LEU A 85 2.79 -13.64 16.85
C LEU A 85 2.09 -12.87 15.72
N GLN A 86 0.85 -13.26 15.38
CA GLN A 86 0.02 -12.58 14.39
C GLN A 86 -0.19 -11.11 14.76
N LYS A 87 -0.53 -10.84 16.02
CA LYS A 87 -0.73 -9.47 16.51
C LYS A 87 0.55 -8.64 16.45
N SER A 88 1.69 -9.22 16.82
CA SER A 88 3.01 -8.58 16.71
C SER A 88 3.37 -8.28 15.25
N PHE A 89 3.13 -9.25 14.36
CA PHE A 89 3.31 -9.09 12.92
C PHE A 89 2.45 -7.95 12.36
N GLU A 90 1.14 -7.92 12.64
CA GLU A 90 0.25 -6.85 12.17
C GLU A 90 0.68 -5.48 12.68
N LYS A 91 1.09 -5.37 13.94
CA LYS A 91 1.63 -4.14 14.51
C LYS A 91 2.89 -3.69 13.78
N GLU A 92 3.85 -4.59 13.58
CA GLU A 92 5.08 -4.28 12.88
C GLU A 92 4.84 -3.91 11.40
N VAL A 93 3.87 -4.54 10.75
CA VAL A 93 3.43 -4.18 9.39
C VAL A 93 2.83 -2.77 9.37
N ALA A 94 2.00 -2.40 10.35
CA ALA A 94 1.46 -1.05 10.46
C ALA A 94 2.57 -0.02 10.66
N ASP A 95 3.50 -0.28 11.58
CA ASP A 95 4.66 0.56 11.86
C ASP A 95 5.54 0.72 10.61
N LEU A 96 5.80 -0.37 9.88
CA LEU A 96 6.57 -0.38 8.63
C LEU A 96 5.92 0.49 7.55
N ILE A 97 4.61 0.31 7.29
CA ILE A 97 3.90 1.09 6.27
C ILE A 97 3.87 2.57 6.63
N PHE A 98 3.63 2.89 7.90
CA PHE A 98 3.61 4.27 8.39
C PHE A 98 4.97 4.93 8.22
N GLU A 99 6.03 4.34 8.75
CA GLU A 99 7.36 4.94 8.70
C GLU A 99 7.90 5.05 7.26
N LYS A 100 7.66 4.03 6.43
CA LYS A 100 8.20 3.98 5.07
C LYS A 100 7.44 4.87 4.09
N PHE A 101 6.11 4.82 4.07
CA PHE A 101 5.32 5.50 3.05
C PHE A 101 4.73 6.83 3.52
N ILE A 102 4.47 7.00 4.82
CA ILE A 102 3.92 8.24 5.37
C ILE A 102 5.06 9.16 5.82
N ASN A 103 5.96 8.67 6.68
CA ASN A 103 7.11 9.46 7.13
C ASN A 103 8.25 9.50 6.12
N LYS A 104 8.19 8.70 5.05
CA LYS A 104 9.21 8.62 3.99
C LYS A 104 10.60 8.32 4.56
N ASN A 105 10.68 7.53 5.62
CA ASN A 105 11.93 7.22 6.28
C ASN A 105 12.75 6.20 5.45
N PRO A 106 13.87 6.60 4.83
CA PRO A 106 14.63 5.73 3.93
C PRO A 106 15.36 4.59 4.67
N LYS A 107 15.44 4.67 6.02
CA LYS A 107 16.04 3.62 6.85
C LYS A 107 15.12 2.41 7.04
N MET A 108 13.83 2.53 6.72
CA MET A 108 12.83 1.46 6.80
C MET A 108 12.86 0.50 5.61
N ASN A 109 14.07 0.12 5.22
CA ASN A 109 14.26 -0.91 4.21
C ASN A 109 14.44 -2.28 4.85
N ILE A 110 14.77 -2.36 6.14
CA ILE A 110 15.05 -3.62 6.84
C ILE A 110 13.73 -4.24 7.32
N PRO A 111 13.51 -5.56 7.14
CA PRO A 111 12.40 -6.25 7.77
C PRO A 111 12.41 -6.03 9.28
N THR A 112 11.24 -5.86 9.88
CA THR A 112 11.12 -5.75 11.33
C THR A 112 11.40 -7.12 11.99
N PRO A 113 11.74 -7.19 13.29
CA PRO A 113 12.20 -8.43 13.92
C PRO A 113 11.24 -9.62 13.78
N THR A 114 9.92 -9.39 13.87
CA THR A 114 8.93 -10.46 13.68
C THR A 114 8.89 -10.92 12.23
N ILE A 115 8.91 -9.98 11.27
CA ILE A 115 8.93 -10.33 9.84
C ILE A 115 10.19 -11.13 9.52
N ASP A 116 11.37 -10.67 9.94
CA ASP A 116 12.65 -11.35 9.72
C ASP A 116 12.66 -12.77 10.30
N SER A 117 12.19 -12.93 11.53
CA SER A 117 12.05 -14.25 12.17
C SER A 117 11.17 -15.20 11.36
N ILE A 118 10.02 -14.74 10.87
CA ILE A 118 9.11 -15.57 10.06
C ILE A 118 9.78 -15.96 8.74
N LEU A 119 10.50 -15.04 8.09
CA LEU A 119 11.23 -15.32 6.85
C LEU A 119 12.28 -16.41 7.04
N GLN A 120 13.06 -16.30 8.12
CA GLN A 120 14.13 -17.26 8.47
C GLN A 120 13.58 -18.64 8.79
N ILE A 121 12.54 -18.73 9.64
CA ILE A 121 11.92 -20.01 10.04
C ILE A 121 11.36 -20.75 8.81
N ASN A 122 10.83 -20.02 7.84
CA ASN A 122 10.20 -20.61 6.65
C ASN A 122 11.18 -20.93 5.51
N ASN A 123 12.47 -20.60 5.68
CA ASN A 123 13.51 -20.69 4.64
C ASN A 123 13.04 -20.08 3.31
N SER A 124 12.37 -18.92 3.40
CA SER A 124 11.80 -18.24 2.24
C SER A 124 12.69 -17.10 1.82
N ARG A 125 13.37 -17.27 0.68
CA ARG A 125 14.23 -16.24 0.12
C ARG A 125 13.45 -14.99 -0.25
N PHE A 126 12.44 -15.11 -1.11
CA PHE A 126 11.64 -13.96 -1.53
C PHE A 126 10.20 -14.10 -1.04
N THR A 127 9.75 -13.14 -0.24
CA THR A 127 8.41 -13.16 0.33
C THR A 127 7.69 -11.85 0.10
N MET A 128 6.49 -11.94 -0.45
CA MET A 128 5.59 -10.83 -0.72
C MET A 128 4.71 -10.52 0.50
N LEU A 129 4.57 -9.25 0.80
CA LEU A 129 3.57 -8.71 1.72
C LEU A 129 2.68 -7.73 0.95
N ASN A 130 1.36 -7.97 1.00
CA ASN A 130 0.37 -7.03 0.51
C ASN A 130 -0.35 -6.39 1.69
N VAL A 131 -0.43 -5.06 1.67
CA VAL A 131 -1.15 -4.29 2.69
C VAL A 131 -2.19 -3.42 2.02
N VAL A 132 -3.40 -3.38 2.58
CA VAL A 132 -4.46 -2.48 2.14
C VAL A 132 -4.81 -1.52 3.26
N THR A 133 -4.79 -0.23 2.97
CA THR A 133 -5.31 0.79 3.89
C THR A 133 -6.46 1.54 3.23
N GLY A 134 -7.33 2.13 4.03
CA GLY A 134 -8.43 2.93 3.49
C GLY A 134 -9.46 3.25 4.54
N PHE A 135 -10.60 3.78 4.09
CA PHE A 135 -11.73 4.00 4.96
C PHE A 135 -13.07 3.75 4.25
N GLN A 136 -14.09 3.47 5.06
CA GLN A 136 -15.48 3.48 4.67
C GLN A 136 -16.23 4.48 5.55
N ARG A 137 -16.98 5.41 4.96
CA ARG A 137 -17.82 6.35 5.71
C ARG A 137 -19.23 5.80 5.84
N THR A 138 -19.79 5.87 7.04
CA THR A 138 -21.20 5.46 7.24
C THR A 138 -22.14 6.32 6.40
N LYS A 139 -23.23 5.74 5.89
CA LYS A 139 -24.23 6.47 5.06
C LYS A 139 -24.75 7.72 5.78
N LYS A 140 -24.98 7.61 7.10
CA LYS A 140 -25.44 8.73 7.93
C LYS A 140 -24.39 9.84 8.05
N ASN A 141 -23.12 9.49 8.32
CA ASN A 141 -22.06 10.50 8.35
C ASN A 141 -21.90 11.19 6.99
N PHE A 142 -21.82 10.42 5.90
CA PHE A 142 -21.67 10.97 4.54
C PHE A 142 -22.80 11.93 4.17
N ARG A 143 -24.05 11.55 4.43
CA ARG A 143 -25.22 12.42 4.18
C ARG A 143 -25.13 13.71 5.01
N ASN A 144 -24.79 13.61 6.29
CA ASN A 144 -24.68 14.78 7.16
C ASN A 144 -23.59 15.74 6.69
N GLN A 145 -22.42 15.24 6.29
CA GLN A 145 -21.33 16.09 5.79
C GLN A 145 -21.65 16.71 4.44
N THR A 146 -22.28 15.94 3.55
CA THR A 146 -22.76 16.47 2.25
C THR A 146 -23.76 17.60 2.45
N LEU A 147 -24.76 17.42 3.33
CA LEU A 147 -25.74 18.47 3.64
C LEU A 147 -25.10 19.71 4.27
N LYS A 148 -24.13 19.53 5.17
CA LYS A 148 -23.36 20.66 5.74
C LYS A 148 -22.61 21.42 4.67
N SER A 149 -21.90 20.72 3.77
CA SER A 149 -21.20 21.39 2.67
C SER A 149 -22.15 22.10 1.72
N LEU A 150 -23.32 21.53 1.43
CA LEU A 150 -24.30 22.20 0.59
C LEU A 150 -24.84 23.46 1.29
N GLY A 151 -25.11 23.40 2.59
CA GLY A 151 -25.53 24.57 3.37
C GLY A 151 -24.47 25.68 3.37
N ILE A 152 -23.20 25.34 3.58
CA ILE A 152 -22.08 26.31 3.49
C ILE A 152 -21.96 26.85 2.06
N GLY A 153 -22.08 25.99 1.05
CA GLY A 153 -22.07 26.38 -0.35
C GLY A 153 -23.17 27.38 -0.67
N LEU A 154 -24.39 27.17 -0.18
CA LEU A 154 -25.49 28.11 -0.34
C LEU A 154 -25.22 29.44 0.38
N LEU A 155 -24.75 29.41 1.64
CA LEU A 155 -24.43 30.61 2.41
C LEU A 155 -23.28 31.44 1.79
N THR A 156 -22.34 30.76 1.16
CA THR A 156 -21.17 31.37 0.52
C THR A 156 -21.36 31.61 -0.98
N LEU A 157 -22.59 31.45 -1.49
CA LEU A 157 -22.94 31.62 -2.90
C LEU A 157 -22.05 30.80 -3.85
N GLY A 158 -21.69 29.59 -3.44
CA GLY A 158 -20.90 28.63 -4.19
C GLY A 158 -19.38 28.78 -4.03
N SER A 159 -18.90 29.80 -3.32
CA SER A 159 -17.45 30.02 -3.17
C SER A 159 -16.74 29.02 -2.24
N ALA A 160 -17.47 28.31 -1.37
CA ALA A 160 -16.91 27.27 -0.51
C ALA A 160 -17.78 26.00 -0.49
N ILE A 161 -17.40 25.01 -1.29
CA ILE A 161 -17.99 23.65 -1.28
C ILE A 161 -16.89 22.64 -0.98
N GLN A 162 -17.08 21.81 0.06
CA GLN A 162 -16.20 20.69 0.38
C GLN A 162 -16.78 19.38 -0.16
N ILE A 163 -16.05 18.72 -1.05
CA ILE A 163 -16.40 17.39 -1.54
C ILE A 163 -15.84 16.36 -0.57
N TYR A 164 -16.73 15.62 0.10
CA TYR A 164 -16.32 14.54 0.99
C TYR A 164 -16.29 13.22 0.25
N SER A 165 -15.18 12.48 0.37
CA SER A 165 -15.14 11.11 -0.11
C SER A 165 -15.94 10.17 0.80
N LYS A 166 -16.68 9.25 0.17
CA LYS A 166 -17.42 8.20 0.87
C LYS A 166 -16.51 7.06 1.30
N ASN A 167 -15.55 6.68 0.47
CA ASN A 167 -14.65 5.56 0.74
C ASN A 167 -13.30 5.82 0.07
N SER A 168 -12.23 5.31 0.63
CA SER A 168 -10.93 5.28 -0.01
C SER A 168 -10.26 3.93 0.11
N ILE A 169 -9.31 3.69 -0.78
CA ILE A 169 -8.39 2.55 -0.71
C ILE A 169 -7.02 2.94 -1.27
N THR A 170 -5.98 2.43 -0.63
CA THR A 170 -4.60 2.42 -1.08
C THR A 170 -4.04 1.00 -0.87
N THR A 171 -3.32 0.47 -1.85
CA THR A 171 -2.69 -0.85 -1.75
C THR A 171 -1.18 -0.70 -1.81
N TYR A 172 -0.48 -1.46 -0.98
CA TYR A 172 0.97 -1.52 -0.89
C TYR A 172 1.41 -2.96 -1.15
N THR A 173 2.51 -3.11 -1.88
CA THR A 173 3.18 -4.38 -2.08
C THR A 173 4.64 -4.20 -1.73
N LEU A 174 5.16 -5.12 -0.93
CA LEU A 174 6.55 -5.20 -0.51
C LEU A 174 7.04 -6.62 -0.82
N ILE A 175 8.28 -6.77 -1.27
CA ILE A 175 8.96 -8.07 -1.36
C ILE A 175 10.25 -7.99 -0.58
N PHE A 176 10.41 -8.92 0.35
CA PHE A 176 11.59 -9.08 1.18
C PHE A 176 12.53 -10.13 0.58
N ASP A 177 13.84 -9.91 0.72
CA ASP A 177 14.88 -10.95 0.49
C ASP A 177 15.44 -11.37 1.86
N SER A 178 15.35 -12.66 2.22
CA SER A 178 15.87 -13.19 3.50
C SER A 178 17.37 -13.44 3.49
N ASN A 179 18.01 -13.48 2.31
CA ASN A 179 19.44 -13.78 2.16
C ASN A 179 20.32 -12.53 2.09
N GLY A 180 19.70 -11.35 2.09
CA GLY A 180 20.38 -10.07 2.14
C GLY A 180 19.62 -9.12 3.04
N GLU A 181 20.11 -7.90 3.16
CA GLU A 181 19.29 -6.85 3.77
C GLU A 181 18.43 -6.21 2.68
N LYS A 182 17.19 -5.92 3.06
CA LYS A 182 16.33 -4.87 2.52
C LYS A 182 15.22 -5.36 1.61
N ILE A 183 14.04 -4.79 1.79
CA ILE A 183 12.94 -4.82 0.83
C ILE A 183 13.50 -4.60 -0.58
N VAL A 184 13.41 -5.63 -1.43
CA VAL A 184 13.96 -5.60 -2.79
C VAL A 184 12.99 -4.97 -3.78
N PHE A 185 11.69 -5.08 -3.50
CA PHE A 185 10.64 -4.44 -4.28
C PHE A 185 9.63 -3.78 -3.37
N GLU A 186 9.23 -2.57 -3.75
CA GLU A 186 8.15 -1.86 -3.10
C GLU A 186 7.35 -1.08 -4.13
N ASN A 187 6.04 -1.10 -3.98
CA ASN A 187 5.16 -0.24 -4.75
C ASN A 187 3.90 0.07 -3.95
N LYS A 188 3.24 1.17 -4.31
CA LYS A 188 1.93 1.52 -3.78
C LYS A 188 1.05 2.10 -4.86
N THR A 189 -0.26 1.97 -4.70
CA THR A 189 -1.20 2.75 -5.51
C THR A 189 -1.40 4.14 -4.94
N ASP A 190 -1.99 5.03 -5.75
CA ASP A 190 -2.50 6.29 -5.24
C ASP A 190 -3.82 6.06 -4.51
N LEU A 191 -4.15 6.99 -3.61
CA LEU A 191 -5.43 6.96 -2.92
C LEU A 191 -6.56 7.15 -3.93
N ILE A 192 -7.43 6.15 -4.07
CA ILE A 192 -8.59 6.22 -4.96
C ILE A 192 -9.90 6.24 -4.17
N GLU A 193 -10.89 6.96 -4.68
CA GLU A 193 -12.23 7.02 -4.09
C GLU A 193 -13.07 5.81 -4.48
N SER A 194 -12.83 4.67 -3.83
CA SER A 194 -13.58 3.45 -4.10
C SER A 194 -13.80 2.62 -2.85
N LYS A 195 -14.78 1.71 -2.92
CA LYS A 195 -15.15 0.87 -1.78
C LYS A 195 -14.07 -0.21 -1.59
N PRO A 196 -13.39 -0.27 -0.44
CA PRO A 196 -12.27 -1.19 -0.22
C PRO A 196 -12.69 -2.65 -0.24
N THR A 197 -13.96 -2.94 0.00
CA THR A 197 -14.49 -4.31 -0.04
C THR A 197 -14.79 -4.82 -1.44
N LYS A 198 -14.78 -4.01 -2.51
CA LYS A 198 -15.16 -4.50 -3.86
C LYS A 198 -14.03 -5.37 -4.45
N PRO A 199 -14.29 -6.65 -4.81
CA PRO A 199 -13.24 -7.53 -5.35
C PRO A 199 -12.58 -6.99 -6.63
N SER A 200 -13.35 -6.42 -7.55
CA SER A 200 -12.80 -5.84 -8.79
C SER A 200 -11.84 -4.67 -8.54
N VAL A 201 -12.07 -3.91 -7.45
CA VAL A 201 -11.22 -2.80 -7.02
C VAL A 201 -9.94 -3.35 -6.42
N LEU A 202 -10.04 -4.28 -5.45
CA LEU A 202 -8.89 -4.94 -4.84
C LEU A 202 -7.98 -5.58 -5.87
N ARG A 203 -8.55 -6.30 -6.83
CA ARG A 203 -7.82 -6.92 -7.94
C ARG A 203 -7.10 -5.90 -8.80
N SER A 204 -7.79 -4.83 -9.20
CA SER A 204 -7.19 -3.75 -10.00
C SER A 204 -6.03 -3.10 -9.25
N GLU A 205 -6.20 -2.78 -7.97
CA GLU A 205 -5.17 -2.12 -7.17
C GLU A 205 -3.97 -3.03 -6.91
N LEU A 206 -4.20 -4.32 -6.62
CA LEU A 206 -3.12 -5.30 -6.53
C LEU A 206 -2.35 -5.41 -7.85
N ILE A 207 -3.02 -5.57 -8.99
CA ILE A 207 -2.31 -5.66 -10.28
C ILE A 207 -1.50 -4.38 -10.57
N LYS A 208 -2.00 -3.21 -10.16
CA LYS A 208 -1.28 -1.94 -10.33
C LYS A 208 0.01 -1.88 -9.52
N THR A 209 0.06 -2.44 -8.32
CA THR A 209 1.30 -2.47 -7.53
C THR A 209 2.39 -3.31 -8.21
N PHE A 210 2.05 -4.20 -9.15
CA PHE A 210 3.01 -5.02 -9.90
C PHE A 210 3.46 -4.43 -11.25
N ARG A 211 3.02 -3.22 -11.62
CA ARG A 211 3.34 -2.63 -12.94
C ARG A 211 4.83 -2.44 -13.22
N ASN A 212 5.65 -2.27 -12.20
CA ASN A 212 7.10 -2.10 -12.34
C ASN A 212 7.89 -3.36 -11.93
N TYR A 213 7.19 -4.48 -11.74
CA TYR A 213 7.79 -5.74 -11.34
C TYR A 213 8.02 -6.68 -12.54
N TYR A 214 7.09 -6.67 -13.50
CA TYR A 214 7.11 -7.54 -14.69
C TYR A 214 7.55 -6.84 -15.98
N PHE A 215 7.89 -5.55 -15.94
CA PHE A 215 8.17 -4.72 -17.11
C PHE A 215 9.43 -3.90 -16.91
#